data_AF-A0A534V4X7-F1
#
_entry.id   AF-A0A534V4X7-F1
#
_cell.length_a   1.000
_cell.length_b   1.000
_cell.length_c   1.000
_cell.angle_alpha   90.00
_cell.angle_beta   90.00
_cell.angle_gamma   90.00
#
_symmetry.space_group_name_H-M   'P 1'
#
loop_
_entity.id
_entity.type
_entity.pdbx_description
1 polymer ?
#
loop_
_entity_poly.entity_id
_entity_poly.type
_entity_poly.pdbx_seq_one_letter_code
_entity_poly.pdbx_strand_id
1 'polypeptide(L)'
;MPEAGDRTERATPRRREEARKHGQVALSPEVAPVAVLLAALALGSWGAPVALARGRTALAGLLAASGPVAAHDDPVGPLVVRTLLTFGGLLAPFCVAAALVGAGAVVAQVGWSVNPGLLLPDPGRINPSNGLKRIFSANGAMNLVKAVAKIAVVATVAYRVLLRTGAEAIGASGMMPAELLGFTGAGLRRLFLTMAVALAVLGGLDYLWQRRRHEQSLKMSRHEVKEEHKETEGDPQVKGRFRRAHREIARRRMLTEVKRADVVLPASWRRRSRTRRAPRACRSSSGARWPARSSSRSRWASRSRRRSTARWPRSSPTSTRCAAWRRGRAASPWRPPRSPPGPRRAPSRPASSSCRFRWSRWW
;
A
#
# COMPACT_ATOMS: atom_id res chain seq x y z
N MET A 1 -28.24 5.16 0.63
CA MET A 1 -26.80 5.11 0.25
C MET A 1 -26.36 6.55 0.10
N PRO A 2 -25.41 7.08 0.90
CA PRO A 2 -24.93 8.44 0.72
C PRO A 2 -24.29 8.56 -0.68
N GLU A 3 -24.66 9.61 -1.41
CA GLU A 3 -24.23 9.82 -2.80
C GLU A 3 -22.71 9.98 -2.91
N ALA A 4 -22.14 9.59 -4.05
CA ALA A 4 -20.70 9.64 -4.30
C ALA A 4 -20.07 11.05 -4.11
N GLY A 5 -20.89 12.11 -4.11
CA GLY A 5 -20.46 13.49 -3.82
C GLY A 5 -20.18 13.78 -2.35
N ASP A 6 -20.62 12.94 -1.42
CA ASP A 6 -20.56 13.19 0.03
C ASP A 6 -19.29 12.60 0.69
N ARG A 7 -18.51 11.81 -0.07
CA ARG A 7 -17.27 11.17 0.37
C ARG A 7 -16.05 12.05 0.07
N THR A 8 -15.83 13.05 0.90
CA THR A 8 -14.76 14.05 0.73
C THR A 8 -13.53 13.77 1.59
N GLU A 9 -13.68 13.01 2.68
CA GLU A 9 -12.61 12.80 3.66
C GLU A 9 -11.67 11.66 3.26
N ARG A 10 -10.40 11.79 3.65
CA ARG A 10 -9.37 10.76 3.39
C ARG A 10 -9.66 9.50 4.23
N ALA A 11 -9.30 8.34 3.68
CA ALA A 11 -9.44 7.07 4.37
C ALA A 11 -8.58 7.02 5.65
N THR A 12 -9.19 6.62 6.76
CA THR A 12 -8.50 6.30 8.01
C THR A 12 -7.59 5.07 7.86
N PRO A 13 -6.57 4.92 8.73
CA PRO A 13 -5.66 3.77 8.67
C PRO A 13 -6.40 2.43 8.82
N ARG A 14 -7.42 2.37 9.67
CA ARG A 14 -8.21 1.16 9.90
C ARG A 14 -9.03 0.74 8.67
N ARG A 15 -9.68 1.66 7.94
CA ARG A 15 -10.32 1.31 6.66
C ARG A 15 -9.34 0.85 5.58
N ARG A 16 -8.11 1.38 5.56
CA ARG A 16 -7.07 0.88 4.66
C ARG A 16 -6.66 -0.55 5.01
N GLU A 17 -6.55 -0.88 6.30
CA GLU A 17 -6.28 -2.24 6.75
C GLU A 17 -7.44 -3.19 6.44
N GLU A 18 -8.69 -2.77 6.68
CA GLU A 18 -9.87 -3.57 6.34
C GLU A 18 -9.97 -3.81 4.82
N ALA A 19 -9.76 -2.78 4.00
CA ALA A 19 -9.71 -2.94 2.54
C ALA A 19 -8.63 -3.94 2.12
N ARG A 20 -7.45 -3.88 2.73
CA ARG A 20 -6.37 -4.86 2.51
C ARG A 20 -6.77 -6.26 2.96
N LYS A 21 -7.43 -6.45 4.10
CA LYS A 21 -7.94 -7.75 4.57
C LYS A 21 -8.96 -8.35 3.61
N HIS A 22 -9.78 -7.50 2.98
CA HIS A 22 -10.72 -7.90 1.93
C HIS A 22 -10.08 -8.09 0.54
N GLY A 23 -8.75 -7.96 0.42
CA GLY A 23 -8.00 -8.11 -0.84
C GLY A 23 -8.21 -6.94 -1.81
N GLN A 24 -8.77 -5.82 -1.37
CA GLN A 24 -8.89 -4.61 -2.18
C GLN A 24 -7.56 -3.85 -2.13
N VAL A 25 -6.77 -4.00 -3.19
CA VAL A 25 -5.46 -3.38 -3.34
C VAL A 25 -5.33 -2.75 -4.73
N ALA A 26 -4.55 -1.67 -4.85
CA ALA A 26 -4.23 -1.08 -6.14
C ALA A 26 -3.20 -1.96 -6.86
N LEU A 27 -3.64 -2.73 -7.86
CA LEU A 27 -2.78 -3.59 -8.68
C LEU A 27 -2.97 -3.25 -10.16
N SER A 28 -1.91 -2.71 -10.79
CA SER A 28 -1.89 -2.51 -12.24
C SER A 28 -1.46 -3.78 -12.95
N PRO A 29 -2.27 -4.27 -13.92
CA PRO A 29 -1.97 -5.47 -14.69
C PRO A 29 -0.80 -5.24 -15.66
N GLU A 30 -0.39 -3.99 -15.91
CA GLU A 30 0.63 -3.65 -16.92
C GLU A 30 2.05 -3.63 -16.33
N VAL A 31 2.18 -3.30 -15.04
CA VAL A 31 3.49 -3.06 -14.42
C VAL A 31 4.34 -4.33 -14.36
N ALA A 32 3.73 -5.47 -14.00
CA ALA A 32 4.47 -6.74 -13.90
C ALA A 32 4.95 -7.26 -15.27
N PRO A 33 4.11 -7.34 -16.33
CA PRO A 33 4.57 -7.70 -17.67
C PRO A 33 5.68 -6.79 -18.21
N VAL A 34 5.58 -5.48 -17.99
CA VAL A 34 6.61 -4.52 -18.43
C VAL A 34 7.92 -4.75 -17.69
N ALA A 35 7.88 -4.97 -16.37
CA ALA A 35 9.08 -5.25 -15.59
C ALA A 35 9.77 -6.54 -16.07
N VAL A 36 8.99 -7.59 -16.35
CA VAL A 36 9.49 -8.85 -16.93
C VAL A 36 10.11 -8.63 -18.30
N LEU A 37 9.47 -7.84 -19.18
CA LEU A 37 10.01 -7.50 -20.49
C LEU A 37 11.35 -6.76 -20.39
N LEU A 38 11.46 -5.78 -19.49
CA LEU A 38 12.70 -5.04 -19.26
C LEU A 38 13.81 -5.94 -18.71
N ALA A 39 13.48 -6.85 -17.80
CA ALA A 39 14.44 -7.83 -17.28
C ALA A 39 14.90 -8.80 -18.38
N ALA A 40 13.99 -9.29 -19.20
CA ALA A 40 14.30 -10.15 -20.35
C ALA A 40 15.20 -9.41 -21.37
N LEU A 41 14.98 -8.12 -21.58
CA LEU A 41 15.84 -7.31 -22.46
C LEU A 41 17.24 -7.08 -21.88
N ALA A 42 17.33 -6.79 -20.58
CA ALA A 42 18.62 -6.65 -19.91
C ALA A 42 19.42 -7.96 -19.98
N LEU A 43 18.80 -9.08 -19.62
CA LEU A 43 19.40 -10.41 -19.70
C LEU A 43 19.74 -10.81 -21.14
N GLY A 44 18.86 -10.52 -22.10
CA GLY A 44 19.12 -10.75 -23.51
C GLY A 44 20.31 -9.94 -23.99
N SER A 45 20.44 -8.68 -23.59
CA SER A 45 21.55 -7.82 -24.03
C SER A 45 22.91 -8.24 -23.45
N TRP A 46 22.97 -8.66 -22.19
CA TRP A 46 24.21 -9.13 -21.55
C TRP A 46 24.52 -10.60 -21.85
N GLY A 47 23.48 -11.43 -21.95
CA GLY A 47 23.59 -12.86 -22.16
C GLY A 47 23.69 -13.26 -23.64
N ALA A 48 23.30 -12.40 -24.59
CA ALA A 48 23.33 -12.71 -26.02
C ALA A 48 24.66 -13.26 -26.52
N PRO A 49 25.84 -12.68 -26.22
CA PRO A 49 27.11 -13.20 -26.72
C PRO A 49 27.38 -14.64 -26.25
N VAL A 50 27.13 -14.90 -24.97
CA VAL A 50 27.31 -16.22 -24.36
C VAL A 50 26.28 -17.21 -24.92
N ALA A 51 25.04 -16.76 -25.12
CA ALA A 51 23.96 -17.56 -25.66
C ALA A 51 24.20 -17.96 -27.12
N LEU A 52 24.64 -17.00 -27.94
CA LEU A 52 25.03 -17.22 -29.34
C LEU A 52 26.22 -18.17 -29.42
N ALA A 53 27.26 -17.99 -28.60
CA ALA A 53 28.42 -18.88 -28.58
C ALA A 53 28.02 -20.33 -28.22
N ARG A 54 27.27 -20.51 -27.13
CA ARG A 54 26.80 -21.84 -26.69
C ARG A 54 25.83 -22.48 -27.69
N GLY A 55 24.90 -21.71 -28.23
CA GLY A 55 23.97 -22.15 -29.26
C GLY A 55 24.70 -22.60 -30.53
N ARG A 56 25.71 -21.84 -30.98
CA ARG A 56 26.56 -22.20 -32.13
C ARG A 56 27.31 -23.50 -31.89
N THR A 57 27.92 -23.68 -30.71
CA THR A 57 28.62 -24.93 -30.38
C THR A 57 27.69 -26.13 -30.29
N ALA A 58 26.48 -25.96 -29.74
CA ALA A 58 25.49 -27.02 -29.67
C ALA A 58 24.98 -27.41 -31.06
N LEU A 59 24.67 -26.42 -31.90
CA LEU A 59 24.22 -26.66 -33.27
C LEU A 59 25.31 -27.31 -34.13
N ALA A 60 26.56 -26.86 -34.01
CA ALA A 60 27.69 -27.49 -34.71
C ALA A 60 27.88 -28.96 -34.28
N GLY A 61 27.72 -29.25 -32.98
CA GLY A 61 27.77 -30.63 -32.47
C GLY A 61 26.64 -31.51 -33.02
N LEU A 62 25.42 -30.98 -33.13
CA LEU A 62 24.29 -31.69 -33.73
C LEU A 62 24.51 -31.97 -35.22
N LEU A 63 25.00 -30.98 -35.97
CA LEU A 63 25.30 -31.12 -37.39
C LEU A 63 26.42 -32.14 -37.63
N ALA A 64 27.49 -32.10 -36.82
CA ALA A 64 28.58 -33.06 -36.91
C ALA A 64 28.11 -34.50 -36.63
N ALA A 65 27.16 -34.68 -35.70
CA ALA A 65 26.57 -35.98 -35.39
C ALA A 65 25.55 -36.47 -36.43
N SER A 66 25.14 -35.63 -37.40
CA SER A 66 24.15 -35.98 -38.44
C SER A 66 24.75 -36.56 -39.73
N GLY A 67 26.06 -36.78 -39.78
CA GLY A 67 26.75 -37.34 -40.95
C GLY A 67 26.60 -38.87 -41.12
N PRO A 68 26.91 -39.43 -42.30
CA PRO A 68 26.71 -40.86 -42.61
C PRO A 68 27.48 -41.83 -41.69
N VAL A 69 28.49 -41.34 -40.98
CA VAL A 69 29.41 -42.11 -40.12
C VAL A 69 28.84 -42.36 -38.71
N ALA A 70 27.80 -41.63 -38.29
CA ALA A 70 27.20 -41.76 -36.95
C ALA A 70 26.18 -42.91 -36.84
N ALA A 71 25.94 -43.66 -37.92
CA ALA A 71 24.82 -44.59 -38.03
C ALA A 71 25.04 -45.98 -37.41
N HIS A 72 26.17 -46.27 -36.76
CA HIS A 72 26.42 -47.62 -36.20
C HIS A 72 26.69 -47.70 -34.68
N ASP A 73 27.29 -46.70 -34.04
CA ASP A 73 27.65 -46.82 -32.60
C ASP A 73 27.48 -45.55 -31.76
N ASP A 74 27.01 -44.42 -32.32
CA ASP A 74 26.88 -43.18 -31.56
C ASP A 74 25.57 -43.13 -30.76
N PRO A 75 25.60 -43.03 -29.42
CA PRO A 75 24.40 -42.99 -28.61
C PRO A 75 23.72 -41.63 -28.78
N VAL A 76 22.67 -41.60 -29.60
CA VAL A 76 21.82 -40.43 -29.85
C VAL A 76 21.23 -39.86 -28.54
N GLY A 77 20.99 -40.71 -27.53
CA GLY A 77 20.44 -40.32 -26.22
C GLY A 77 21.26 -39.25 -25.49
N PRO A 78 22.55 -39.49 -25.17
CA PRO A 78 23.46 -38.49 -24.60
C PRO A 78 23.53 -37.17 -25.37
N LEU A 79 23.50 -37.20 -26.70
CA LEU A 79 23.51 -36.00 -27.54
C LEU A 79 22.23 -35.17 -27.35
N VAL A 80 21.07 -35.83 -27.34
CA VAL A 80 19.77 -35.18 -27.08
C VAL A 80 19.74 -34.58 -25.68
N VAL A 81 20.18 -35.32 -24.65
CA VAL A 81 20.21 -34.83 -23.26
C VAL A 81 21.13 -33.62 -23.13
N ARG A 82 22.34 -33.66 -23.69
CA ARG A 82 23.28 -32.53 -23.69
C ARG A 82 22.69 -31.30 -24.38
N THR A 83 21.99 -31.49 -25.49
CA THR A 83 21.32 -30.43 -26.23
C THR A 83 20.20 -29.81 -25.40
N LEU A 84 19.34 -30.65 -24.79
CA LEU A 84 18.28 -30.22 -23.88
C LEU A 84 18.83 -29.43 -22.70
N LEU A 85 19.89 -29.91 -22.06
CA LEU A 85 20.53 -29.22 -20.94
C LEU A 85 21.16 -27.89 -21.37
N THR A 86 21.71 -27.81 -22.59
CA THR A 86 22.30 -26.56 -23.09
C THR A 86 21.22 -25.50 -23.35
N PHE A 87 20.15 -25.85 -24.08
CA PHE A 87 19.03 -24.93 -24.33
C PHE A 87 18.22 -24.65 -23.06
N GLY A 88 18.05 -25.65 -22.19
CA GLY A 88 17.45 -25.51 -20.86
C GLY A 88 18.24 -24.54 -20.00
N GLY A 89 19.58 -24.64 -19.97
CA GLY A 89 20.46 -23.72 -19.26
C GLY A 89 20.47 -22.29 -19.86
N LEU A 90 20.17 -22.15 -21.15
CA LEU A 90 20.00 -20.86 -21.81
C LEU A 90 18.66 -20.20 -21.47
N LEU A 91 17.58 -20.99 -21.36
CA LEU A 91 16.23 -20.51 -21.03
C LEU A 91 16.01 -20.31 -19.53
N ALA A 92 16.64 -21.14 -18.69
CA ALA A 92 16.54 -21.09 -17.23
C ALA A 92 16.71 -19.69 -16.63
N PRO A 93 17.74 -18.89 -16.97
CA PRO A 93 17.88 -17.54 -16.42
C PRO A 93 16.73 -16.61 -16.80
N PHE A 94 16.14 -16.75 -18.00
CA PHE A 94 14.97 -15.98 -18.40
C PHE A 94 13.73 -16.39 -17.60
N CYS A 95 13.49 -17.68 -17.40
CA CYS A 95 12.37 -18.18 -16.60
C CYS A 95 12.48 -17.74 -15.13
N VAL A 96 13.67 -17.88 -14.54
CA VAL A 96 13.93 -17.47 -13.15
C VAL A 96 13.76 -15.96 -13.02
N ALA A 97 14.31 -15.16 -13.94
CA ALA A 97 14.14 -13.72 -13.89
C ALA A 97 12.69 -13.28 -14.10
N ALA A 98 11.95 -13.91 -15.01
CA ALA A 98 10.53 -13.63 -15.21
C ALA A 98 9.71 -13.92 -13.93
N ALA A 99 9.99 -15.05 -13.26
CA ALA A 99 9.35 -15.40 -11.99
C ALA A 99 9.70 -14.40 -10.87
N LEU A 100 10.99 -14.11 -10.68
CA LEU A 100 11.46 -13.22 -9.61
C LEU A 100 11.02 -11.77 -9.84
N VAL A 101 11.18 -11.24 -11.05
CA VAL A 101 10.80 -9.85 -11.38
C VAL A 101 9.28 -9.71 -11.46
N GLY A 102 8.57 -10.69 -12.01
CA GLY A 102 7.11 -10.69 -12.04
C GLY A 102 6.51 -10.70 -10.64
N ALA A 103 6.94 -11.65 -9.79
CA ALA A 103 6.51 -11.69 -8.39
C ALA A 103 6.94 -10.43 -7.63
N GLY A 104 8.18 -9.99 -7.80
CA GLY A 104 8.72 -8.78 -7.19
C GLY A 104 7.94 -7.52 -7.59
N ALA A 105 7.51 -7.40 -8.84
CA ALA A 105 6.71 -6.27 -9.32
C ALA A 105 5.30 -6.25 -8.72
N VAL A 106 4.69 -7.42 -8.49
CA VAL A 106 3.40 -7.51 -7.79
C VAL A 106 3.57 -7.15 -6.31
N VAL A 107 4.58 -7.72 -5.65
CA VAL A 107 4.90 -7.42 -4.24
C VAL A 107 5.27 -5.96 -4.04
N ALA A 108 5.98 -5.33 -4.99
CA ALA A 108 6.33 -3.91 -4.92
C ALA A 108 5.09 -2.99 -5.04
N GLN A 109 4.04 -3.43 -5.76
CA GLN A 109 2.80 -2.65 -5.89
C GLN A 109 1.90 -2.77 -4.66
N VAL A 110 1.71 -3.99 -4.17
CA VAL A 110 0.70 -4.29 -3.14
C VAL A 110 1.30 -4.32 -1.73
N GLY A 111 2.59 -4.62 -1.62
CA GLY A 111 3.24 -5.06 -0.39
C GLY A 111 3.01 -6.56 -0.16
N TRP A 112 3.76 -7.11 0.81
CA TRP A 112 3.56 -8.49 1.23
C TRP A 112 2.29 -8.60 2.09
N SER A 113 1.22 -9.19 1.57
CA SER A 113 -0.02 -9.43 2.31
C SER A 113 -0.57 -10.83 2.03
N VAL A 114 -0.68 -11.66 3.08
CA VAL A 114 -1.25 -13.00 2.99
C VAL A 114 -2.62 -12.96 3.65
N ASN A 115 -3.68 -13.14 2.85
CA ASN A 115 -5.06 -13.18 3.34
C ASN A 115 -5.64 -14.59 3.12
N PRO A 116 -5.52 -15.50 4.10
CA PRO A 116 -6.04 -16.86 3.96
C PRO A 116 -7.56 -16.90 3.77
N GLY A 117 -8.28 -15.86 4.24
CA GLY A 117 -9.73 -15.74 4.02
C GLY A 117 -10.16 -15.55 2.55
N LEU A 118 -9.27 -15.11 1.66
CA LEU A 118 -9.54 -15.01 0.22
C LEU A 118 -9.29 -16.33 -0.54
N LEU A 119 -8.73 -17.36 0.12
CA LEU A 119 -8.54 -18.68 -0.48
C LEU A 119 -9.83 -19.51 -0.44
N LEU A 120 -10.82 -19.11 0.38
CA LEU A 120 -12.10 -19.81 0.43
C LEU A 120 -12.93 -19.51 -0.83
N PRO A 121 -13.53 -20.53 -1.47
CA PRO A 121 -14.40 -20.33 -2.62
C PRO A 121 -15.66 -19.56 -2.19
N ASP A 122 -15.81 -18.35 -2.73
CA ASP A 122 -16.97 -17.49 -2.51
C ASP A 122 -17.98 -17.71 -3.66
N PRO A 123 -19.13 -18.39 -3.42
CA PRO A 123 -20.11 -18.69 -4.47
C PRO A 123 -20.69 -17.43 -5.10
N GLY A 124 -20.66 -16.28 -4.40
CA GLY A 124 -21.10 -15.00 -4.94
C GLY A 124 -20.24 -14.47 -6.08
N ARG A 125 -18.96 -14.88 -6.15
CA ARG A 125 -18.00 -14.47 -7.20
C ARG A 125 -18.09 -15.30 -8.48
N ILE A 126 -18.70 -16.48 -8.40
CA ILE A 126 -18.82 -17.43 -9.52
C ILE A 126 -20.09 -17.17 -10.36
N ASN A 127 -21.02 -16.35 -9.85
CA ASN A 127 -22.26 -16.04 -10.57
C ASN A 127 -22.01 -15.32 -11.91
N PRO A 128 -22.35 -15.94 -13.07
CA PRO A 128 -22.04 -15.39 -14.39
C PRO A 128 -22.79 -14.08 -14.69
N SER A 129 -23.97 -13.88 -14.09
CA SER A 129 -24.77 -12.66 -14.24
C SER A 129 -24.07 -11.41 -13.68
N ASN A 130 -23.34 -11.54 -12.58
CA ASN A 130 -22.54 -10.45 -12.00
C ASN A 130 -21.31 -10.13 -12.87
N GLY A 131 -20.71 -11.15 -13.48
CA GLY A 131 -19.63 -11.00 -14.45
C GLY A 131 -20.07 -10.19 -15.67
N LEU A 132 -21.23 -10.53 -16.25
CA LEU A 132 -21.77 -9.83 -17.41
C LEU A 132 -22.09 -8.36 -17.10
N LYS A 133 -22.75 -8.08 -15.98
CA LYS A 133 -23.03 -6.70 -15.53
C LYS A 133 -21.75 -5.87 -15.34
N ARG A 134 -20.67 -6.50 -14.88
CA ARG A 134 -19.37 -5.83 -14.71
C ARG A 134 -18.75 -5.47 -16.07
N ILE A 135 -18.83 -6.36 -17.05
CA ILE A 135 -18.33 -6.13 -18.42
C ILE A 135 -19.13 -5.02 -19.11
N PHE A 136 -20.46 -5.07 -19.05
CA PHE A 136 -21.36 -4.07 -19.66
C PHE A 136 -21.60 -2.82 -18.80
N SER A 137 -20.80 -2.61 -17.75
CA SER A 137 -20.88 -1.39 -16.94
C SER A 137 -20.13 -0.23 -17.60
N ALA A 138 -20.43 1.02 -17.21
CA ALA A 138 -19.65 2.21 -17.61
C ALA A 138 -18.14 2.05 -17.32
N ASN A 139 -17.80 1.29 -16.27
CA ASN A 139 -16.41 0.96 -15.94
C ASN A 139 -15.78 -0.01 -16.93
N GLY A 140 -16.54 -0.99 -17.43
CA GLY A 140 -16.09 -1.92 -18.46
C GLY A 140 -15.84 -1.22 -19.79
N ALA A 141 -16.77 -0.36 -20.23
CA ALA A 141 -16.60 0.45 -21.43
C ALA A 141 -15.36 1.35 -21.35
N MET A 142 -15.15 2.04 -20.21
CA MET A 142 -13.95 2.86 -20.00
C MET A 142 -12.65 2.05 -20.04
N ASN A 143 -12.66 0.82 -19.50
CA ASN A 143 -11.49 -0.06 -19.56
C ASN A 143 -11.22 -0.54 -21.00
N LEU A 144 -12.26 -0.82 -21.78
CA LEU A 144 -12.14 -1.19 -23.19
C LEU A 144 -11.50 -0.05 -24.01
N VAL A 145 -12.00 1.18 -23.85
CA VAL A 145 -11.44 2.36 -24.54
C VAL A 145 -9.95 2.52 -24.20
N LYS A 146 -9.56 2.35 -22.94
CA LYS A 146 -8.15 2.41 -22.54
C LYS A 146 -7.32 1.29 -23.16
N ALA A 147 -7.85 0.07 -23.21
CA ALA A 147 -7.15 -1.06 -23.83
C ALA A 147 -6.91 -0.82 -25.32
N VAL A 148 -7.95 -0.38 -26.06
CA VAL A 148 -7.85 -0.04 -27.48
C VAL A 148 -6.86 1.11 -27.70
N ALA A 149 -6.93 2.17 -26.89
CA ALA A 149 -6.00 3.29 -26.98
C ALA A 149 -4.54 2.86 -26.73
N LYS A 150 -4.29 2.00 -25.74
CA LYS A 150 -2.95 1.43 -25.50
C LYS A 150 -2.46 0.63 -26.70
N ILE A 151 -3.30 -0.25 -27.26
CA ILE A 151 -2.96 -1.05 -28.44
C ILE A 151 -2.63 -0.15 -29.63
N ALA A 152 -3.43 0.90 -29.87
CA ALA A 152 -3.18 1.85 -30.96
C ALA A 152 -1.83 2.58 -30.80
N VAL A 153 -1.49 3.03 -29.59
CA VAL A 153 -0.19 3.67 -29.31
C VAL A 153 0.96 2.69 -29.56
N VAL A 154 0.85 1.48 -29.02
CA VAL A 154 1.85 0.41 -29.19
C VAL A 154 2.03 0.05 -30.66
N ALA A 155 0.93 -0.15 -31.40
CA ALA A 155 0.96 -0.45 -32.82
C ALA A 155 1.61 0.67 -33.64
N THR A 156 1.29 1.93 -33.33
CA THR A 156 1.90 3.09 -34.01
C THR A 156 3.40 3.18 -33.77
N VAL A 157 3.85 2.95 -32.53
CA VAL A 157 5.28 2.93 -32.19
C VAL A 157 5.99 1.79 -32.91
N ALA A 158 5.44 0.58 -32.85
CA ALA A 158 5.98 -0.60 -33.54
C ALA A 158 6.09 -0.35 -35.05
N TYR A 159 5.03 0.16 -35.67
CA TYR A 159 4.98 0.46 -37.09
C TYR A 159 6.04 1.48 -37.51
N ARG A 160 6.22 2.57 -36.74
CA ARG A 160 7.26 3.57 -37.02
C ARG A 160 8.68 3.01 -36.93
N VAL A 161 8.93 2.12 -35.97
CA VAL A 161 10.24 1.46 -35.88
C VAL A 161 10.44 0.51 -37.06
N LEU A 162 9.43 -0.28 -37.41
CA LEU A 162 9.48 -1.20 -38.55
C LEU A 162 9.74 -0.47 -39.87
N LEU A 163 9.10 0.67 -40.12
CA LEU A 163 9.36 1.47 -41.32
C LEU A 163 10.81 1.95 -41.40
N ARG A 164 11.38 2.40 -40.28
CA ARG A 164 12.78 2.84 -40.23
C ARG A 164 13.74 1.67 -40.45
N THR A 165 13.54 0.56 -39.76
CA THR A 165 14.38 -0.63 -39.91
C THR A 165 14.23 -1.24 -41.32
N GLY A 166 13.04 -1.20 -41.91
CA GLY A 166 12.77 -1.65 -43.26
C GLY A 166 13.47 -0.80 -44.32
N ALA A 167 13.48 0.53 -44.14
CA ALA A 167 14.26 1.42 -45.00
C ALA A 167 15.77 1.16 -44.89
N GLU A 168 16.28 0.96 -43.67
CA GLU A 168 17.68 0.56 -43.43
C GLU A 168 18.01 -0.81 -44.08
N ALA A 169 17.03 -1.75 -44.09
CA ALA A 169 17.20 -3.08 -44.66
C ALA A 169 17.33 -3.10 -46.19
N ILE A 170 16.84 -2.08 -46.91
CA ILE A 170 17.03 -1.95 -48.37
C ILE A 170 18.52 -1.84 -48.70
N GLY A 171 19.32 -1.19 -47.84
CA GLY A 171 20.77 -1.11 -47.97
C GLY A 171 21.52 -2.36 -47.47
N ALA A 172 20.83 -3.32 -46.86
CA ALA A 172 21.43 -4.53 -46.30
C ALA A 172 21.55 -5.69 -47.30
N SER A 173 21.05 -5.52 -48.53
CA SER A 173 21.06 -6.55 -49.59
C SER A 173 22.47 -7.00 -50.03
N GLY A 174 23.51 -6.20 -49.77
CA GLY A 174 24.91 -6.53 -50.05
C GLY A 174 25.74 -6.99 -48.85
N MET A 175 25.14 -7.15 -47.66
CA MET A 175 25.88 -7.49 -46.43
C MET A 175 26.30 -8.96 -46.39
N MET A 176 27.44 -9.25 -45.77
CA MET A 176 27.83 -10.63 -45.48
C MET A 176 26.87 -11.27 -44.45
N PRO A 177 26.70 -12.61 -44.44
CA PRO A 177 25.78 -13.29 -43.51
C PRO A 177 26.02 -12.96 -42.03
N ALA A 178 27.28 -12.77 -41.62
CA ALA A 178 27.63 -12.37 -40.27
C ALA A 178 27.19 -10.94 -39.92
N GLU A 179 27.32 -10.01 -40.87
CA GLU A 179 26.91 -8.61 -40.73
C GLU A 179 25.38 -8.50 -40.69
N LEU A 180 24.68 -9.31 -41.49
CA LEU A 180 23.23 -9.39 -41.49
C LEU A 180 22.69 -9.85 -40.12
N LEU A 181 23.39 -10.77 -39.46
CA LEU A 181 23.04 -11.23 -38.10
C LEU A 181 23.18 -10.08 -37.07
N GLY A 182 24.24 -9.27 -37.19
CA GLY A 182 24.45 -8.09 -36.36
C GLY A 182 23.39 -7.01 -36.60
N PHE A 183 23.09 -6.72 -37.87
CA PHE A 183 22.07 -5.75 -38.28
C PHE A 183 20.68 -6.13 -37.77
N THR A 184 20.26 -7.38 -37.99
CA THR A 184 18.98 -7.91 -37.52
C THR A 184 18.90 -7.90 -35.99
N GLY A 185 19.96 -8.32 -35.29
CA GLY A 185 20.03 -8.26 -33.83
C GLY A 185 19.93 -6.83 -33.28
N ALA A 186 20.61 -5.87 -33.91
CA ALA A 186 20.54 -4.46 -33.52
C ALA A 186 19.15 -3.87 -33.77
N GLY A 187 18.54 -4.16 -34.92
CA GLY A 187 17.17 -3.76 -35.26
C GLY A 187 16.14 -4.33 -34.30
N LEU A 188 16.27 -5.62 -33.96
CA LEU A 188 15.39 -6.30 -33.01
C LEU A 188 15.52 -5.71 -31.60
N ARG A 189 16.76 -5.46 -31.15
CA ARG A 189 17.03 -4.77 -29.88
C ARG A 189 16.41 -3.38 -29.86
N ARG A 190 16.56 -2.59 -30.92
CA ARG A 190 15.98 -1.25 -31.05
C ARG A 190 14.45 -1.29 -30.97
N LEU A 191 13.83 -2.25 -31.66
CA LEU A 191 12.38 -2.47 -31.61
C LEU A 191 11.92 -2.79 -30.19
N PHE A 192 12.49 -3.81 -29.56
CA PHE A 192 12.06 -4.20 -28.22
C PHE A 192 12.31 -3.11 -27.18
N LEU A 193 13.43 -2.39 -27.25
CA LEU A 193 13.74 -1.33 -26.29
C LEU A 193 12.79 -0.14 -26.43
N THR A 194 12.49 0.27 -27.67
CA THR A 194 11.51 1.33 -27.94
C THR A 194 10.11 0.94 -27.45
N MET A 195 9.72 -0.32 -27.70
CA MET A 195 8.44 -0.87 -27.24
C MET A 195 8.37 -0.97 -25.72
N ALA A 196 9.44 -1.43 -25.06
CA ALA A 196 9.51 -1.52 -23.62
C ALA A 196 9.40 -0.14 -22.96
N VAL A 197 10.04 0.89 -23.52
CA VAL A 197 9.90 2.27 -23.04
C VAL A 197 8.47 2.77 -23.22
N ALA A 198 7.85 2.55 -24.39
CA ALA A 198 6.46 2.96 -24.64
C ALA A 198 5.49 2.26 -23.66
N LEU A 199 5.64 0.95 -23.45
CA LEU A 199 4.84 0.20 -22.51
C LEU A 199 5.12 0.60 -21.05
N ALA A 200 6.35 0.96 -20.69
CA ALA A 200 6.68 1.47 -19.37
C ALA A 200 6.02 2.82 -19.07
N VAL A 201 5.98 3.72 -20.05
CA VAL A 201 5.25 4.99 -19.93
C VAL A 201 3.75 4.73 -19.77
N LEU A 202 3.16 3.87 -20.63
CA LEU A 202 1.74 3.52 -20.56
C LEU A 202 1.37 2.81 -19.26
N GLY A 203 2.19 1.86 -18.81
CA GLY A 203 2.02 1.13 -17.57
C GLY A 203 2.17 2.03 -16.33
N GLY A 204 3.09 2.99 -16.36
CA GLY A 204 3.23 4.01 -15.31
C GLY A 204 2.01 4.92 -15.21
N LEU A 205 1.48 5.37 -16.36
CA LEU A 205 0.24 6.16 -16.40
C LEU A 205 -0.97 5.35 -15.91
N ASP A 206 -1.07 4.08 -16.32
CA ASP A 206 -2.12 3.18 -15.87
C ASP A 206 -2.05 2.93 -14.35
N TYR A 207 -0.86 2.67 -13.82
CA TYR A 207 -0.62 2.52 -12.39
C TYR A 207 -1.03 3.78 -11.60
N LEU A 208 -0.65 4.98 -12.06
CA LEU A 208 -1.05 6.22 -11.41
C LEU A 208 -2.56 6.41 -11.43
N TRP A 209 -3.21 6.12 -12.56
CA TRP A 209 -4.67 6.17 -12.68
C TRP A 209 -5.33 5.21 -11.69
N GLN A 210 -4.88 3.97 -11.65
CA GLN A 210 -5.44 2.94 -10.77
C GLN A 210 -5.21 3.25 -9.30
N ARG A 211 -4.02 3.76 -8.94
CA ARG A 211 -3.73 4.20 -7.57
C ARG A 211 -4.65 5.33 -7.14
N ARG A 212 -4.88 6.32 -8.01
CA ARG A 212 -5.85 7.41 -7.73
C ARG A 212 -7.27 6.88 -7.59
N ARG A 213 -7.69 5.97 -8.48
CA ARG A 213 -9.02 5.35 -8.43
C ARG A 213 -9.22 4.53 -7.16
N HIS A 214 -8.21 3.78 -6.74
CA HIS A 214 -8.24 3.02 -5.50
C HIS A 214 -8.36 3.95 -4.29
N GLU A 215 -7.55 5.01 -4.22
CA GLU A 215 -7.65 5.99 -3.12
C GLU A 215 -9.02 6.68 -3.10
N GLN A 216 -9.60 6.99 -4.27
CA GLN A 216 -10.95 7.54 -4.38
C GLN A 216 -12.02 6.56 -3.88
N SER A 217 -11.87 5.26 -4.13
CA SER A 217 -12.80 4.24 -3.63
C SER A 217 -12.78 4.07 -2.11
N LEU A 218 -11.65 4.43 -1.47
CA LEU A 218 -11.48 4.37 -0.02
C LEU A 218 -11.94 5.62 0.71
N LYS A 219 -12.30 6.70 0.00
CA LYS A 219 -12.79 7.94 0.63
C LYS A 219 -14.01 7.69 1.50
N MET A 220 -14.09 8.45 2.58
CA MET A 220 -15.15 8.34 3.59
C MET A 220 -16.02 9.60 3.58
N SER A 221 -17.27 9.46 4.04
CA SER A 221 -18.08 10.62 4.39
C SER A 221 -17.71 11.13 5.79
N ARG A 222 -18.02 12.39 6.09
CA ARG A 222 -17.81 12.94 7.45
C ARG A 222 -18.57 12.18 8.53
N HIS A 223 -19.74 11.63 8.17
CA HIS A 223 -20.53 10.79 9.06
C HIS A 223 -19.82 9.46 9.34
N GLU A 224 -19.32 8.77 8.31
CA GLU A 224 -18.57 7.51 8.46
C GLU A 224 -17.30 7.70 9.32
N VAL A 225 -16.54 8.78 9.11
CA VAL A 225 -15.35 9.09 9.93
C VAL A 225 -15.73 9.29 11.39
N LYS A 226 -16.84 9.98 11.67
CA LYS A 226 -17.30 10.25 13.04
C LYS A 226 -17.78 8.97 13.72
N GLU A 227 -18.41 8.07 12.99
CA GLU A 227 -18.83 6.76 13.50
C GLU A 227 -17.63 5.87 13.82
N GLU A 228 -16.64 5.81 12.94
CA GLU A 228 -15.42 5.04 13.19
C GLU A 228 -14.63 5.56 14.41
N HIS A 229 -14.58 6.88 14.60
CA HIS A 229 -13.99 7.47 15.81
C HIS A 229 -14.78 7.09 17.07
N LYS A 230 -16.12 7.06 17.00
CA LYS A 230 -16.95 6.61 18.12
C LYS A 230 -16.76 5.13 18.43
N GLU A 231 -16.60 4.27 17.43
CA GLU A 231 -16.34 2.85 17.63
C GLU A 231 -14.95 2.60 18.22
N THR A 232 -13.95 3.36 17.79
CA THR A 232 -12.55 3.15 18.20
C THR A 232 -12.26 3.75 19.58
N GLU A 233 -12.74 4.96 19.87
CA GLU A 233 -12.50 5.64 21.15
C GLU A 233 -13.61 5.43 22.19
N GLY A 234 -14.75 4.86 21.76
CA GLY A 234 -15.99 4.79 22.51
C GLY A 234 -16.74 6.13 22.52
N ASP A 235 -18.06 6.09 22.75
CA ASP A 235 -18.84 7.34 22.87
C ASP A 235 -18.30 8.16 24.07
N PRO A 236 -17.86 9.41 23.88
CA PRO A 236 -17.39 10.27 24.96
C PRO A 236 -18.44 10.45 26.06
N GLN A 237 -19.73 10.38 25.73
CA GLN A 237 -20.82 10.39 26.72
C GLN A 237 -20.78 9.14 27.60
N VAL A 238 -20.57 7.97 27.02
CA VAL A 238 -20.46 6.70 27.77
C VAL A 238 -19.19 6.69 28.62
N LYS A 239 -18.06 7.12 28.07
CA LYS A 239 -16.79 7.26 28.82
C LYS A 239 -16.91 8.30 29.96
N GLY A 240 -17.70 9.35 29.75
CA GLY A 240 -18.04 10.36 30.76
C GLY A 240 -18.93 9.80 31.87
N ARG A 241 -19.94 9.01 31.52
CA ARG A 241 -20.81 8.31 32.49
C ARG A 241 -20.02 7.33 33.35
N PHE A 242 -19.14 6.52 32.76
CA PHE A 242 -18.25 5.63 33.51
C PHE A 242 -17.38 6.38 34.51
N ARG A 243 -16.75 7.49 34.09
CA ARG A 243 -15.94 8.33 34.99
C ARG A 243 -16.76 8.95 36.12
N ARG A 244 -17.99 9.39 35.86
CA ARG A 244 -18.90 9.93 36.89
C ARG A 244 -19.31 8.84 37.88
N ALA A 245 -19.69 7.66 37.40
CA ALA A 245 -20.04 6.52 38.25
C ALA A 245 -18.87 6.07 39.13
N HIS A 246 -17.65 6.00 38.58
CA HIS A 246 -16.45 5.69 39.36
C HIS A 246 -16.18 6.71 40.47
N ARG A 247 -16.35 8.01 40.20
CA ARG A 247 -16.21 9.06 41.24
C ARG A 247 -17.25 8.93 42.33
N GLU A 248 -18.49 8.60 41.97
CA GLU A 248 -19.58 8.42 42.93
C GLU A 248 -19.33 7.21 43.85
N ILE A 249 -18.89 6.08 43.28
CA ILE A 249 -18.51 4.90 44.06
C ILE A 249 -17.32 5.21 44.98
N ALA A 250 -16.30 5.92 44.48
CA ALA A 250 -15.15 6.33 45.28
C ALA A 250 -15.55 7.27 46.42
N ARG A 251 -16.46 8.23 46.17
CA ARG A 251 -17.01 9.14 47.17
C ARG A 251 -17.82 8.38 48.22
N ARG A 252 -18.64 7.40 47.83
CA ARG A 252 -19.38 6.55 48.77
C ARG A 252 -18.44 5.73 49.65
N ARG A 253 -17.39 5.12 49.09
CA ARG A 253 -16.35 4.42 49.86
C ARG A 253 -15.64 5.37 50.83
N MET A 254 -15.26 6.56 50.37
CA MET A 254 -14.67 7.60 51.23
C MET A 254 -15.60 7.97 52.40
N LEU A 255 -16.90 8.19 52.15
CA LEU A 255 -17.87 8.52 53.20
C LEU A 255 -18.06 7.37 54.19
N THR A 256 -18.03 6.12 53.74
CA THR A 256 -18.07 4.95 54.62
C THR A 256 -16.79 4.83 55.47
N GLU A 257 -15.62 5.10 54.90
CA GLU A 257 -14.36 5.12 55.66
C GLU A 257 -14.29 6.29 56.65
N VAL A 258 -14.79 7.47 56.28
CA VAL A 258 -14.90 8.64 57.19
C VAL A 258 -15.81 8.35 58.38
N LYS A 259 -16.92 7.61 58.19
CA LYS A 259 -17.80 7.18 59.28
C LYS A 259 -17.13 6.19 60.25
N ARG A 260 -16.08 5.49 59.82
CA ARG A 260 -15.29 4.55 60.64
C ARG A 260 -14.00 5.17 61.20
N ALA A 261 -13.72 6.45 60.91
CA ALA A 261 -12.48 7.10 61.31
C ALA A 261 -12.65 7.81 62.66
N ASP A 262 -11.73 7.55 63.59
CA ASP A 262 -11.78 8.10 64.95
C ASP A 262 -11.56 9.63 64.99
N VAL A 263 -10.79 10.19 64.05
CA VAL A 263 -10.55 11.65 63.94
C VAL A 263 -10.42 12.05 62.48
N VAL A 264 -11.19 13.07 62.05
CA VAL A 264 -11.09 13.68 60.72
C VAL A 264 -10.39 15.03 60.83
N LEU A 265 -9.18 15.14 60.28
CA LEU A 265 -8.44 16.40 60.23
C LEU A 265 -8.79 17.17 58.94
N PRO A 266 -9.47 18.33 59.03
CA PRO A 266 -9.77 19.13 57.85
C PRO A 266 -8.49 19.69 57.22
N ALA A 267 -8.47 19.87 55.90
CA ALA A 267 -7.26 20.31 55.19
C ALA A 267 -6.70 21.67 55.68
N SER A 268 -7.54 22.51 56.28
CA SER A 268 -7.14 23.77 56.93
C SER A 268 -6.19 23.59 58.12
N TRP A 269 -6.16 22.40 58.74
CA TRP A 269 -5.24 22.07 59.83
C TRP A 269 -3.79 21.83 59.37
N ARG A 270 -3.58 21.52 58.09
CA ARG A 270 -2.24 21.20 57.54
C ARG A 270 -1.26 22.38 57.60
N ARG A 271 -1.74 23.62 57.76
CA ARG A 271 -0.89 24.82 57.90
C ARG A 271 -0.50 25.17 59.35
N ARG A 272 -1.10 24.56 60.38
CA ARG A 272 -0.90 24.97 61.78
C ARG A 272 -0.11 23.98 62.66
N SER A 273 0.11 22.76 62.23
CA SER A 273 0.76 21.72 63.05
C SER A 273 2.26 21.56 62.78
N ARG A 274 3.03 22.66 62.83
CA ARG A 274 4.51 22.59 62.83
C ARG A 274 5.14 22.72 64.22
N THR A 275 4.36 22.96 65.28
CA THR A 275 4.94 23.34 66.59
C THR A 275 4.37 22.67 67.85
N ARG A 276 3.47 21.67 67.79
CA ARG A 276 3.11 20.90 69.02
C ARG A 276 2.97 19.40 68.78
N ARG A 277 3.53 18.63 69.75
CA ARG A 277 3.60 17.15 69.80
C ARG A 277 2.22 16.52 69.57
N ALA A 278 2.15 15.60 68.61
CA ALA A 278 0.93 14.82 68.32
C ALA A 278 0.78 13.64 69.32
N PRO A 279 -0.45 13.26 69.71
CA PRO A 279 -0.67 12.06 70.52
C PRO A 279 -0.44 10.79 69.71
N ARG A 280 0.12 9.76 70.37
CA ARG A 280 0.33 8.41 69.82
C ARG A 280 -0.97 7.61 69.83
N ALA A 281 -1.89 7.88 68.92
CA ALA A 281 -2.95 6.93 68.54
C ALA A 281 -3.68 7.43 67.29
N CYS A 282 -3.22 7.02 66.12
CA CYS A 282 -4.03 7.05 64.91
C CYS A 282 -3.73 5.76 64.15
N ARG A 283 -4.53 4.72 64.38
CA ARG A 283 -4.51 3.50 63.59
C ARG A 283 -5.36 3.79 62.36
N SER A 284 -4.74 4.05 61.21
CA SER A 284 -5.50 4.29 59.98
C SER A 284 -6.16 2.99 59.52
N SER A 285 -7.47 2.85 59.73
CA SER A 285 -8.30 1.82 59.11
C SER A 285 -8.62 2.20 57.66
N SER A 286 -7.59 2.41 56.85
CA SER A 286 -7.73 2.56 55.40
C SER A 286 -6.65 1.71 54.73
N GLY A 287 -7.04 0.52 54.29
CA GLY A 287 -6.23 -0.34 53.41
C GLY A 287 -6.01 0.22 52.01
N ALA A 288 -6.29 1.51 51.77
CA ALA A 288 -5.91 2.21 50.55
C ALA A 288 -4.55 2.89 50.74
N ARG A 289 -3.50 2.09 50.59
CA ARG A 289 -2.13 2.57 50.44
C ARG A 289 -2.05 3.38 49.14
N TRP A 290 -2.24 4.69 49.21
CA TRP A 290 -1.78 5.58 48.14
C TRP A 290 -0.26 5.40 48.03
N PRO A 291 0.31 5.15 46.84
CA PRO A 291 1.75 5.08 46.71
C PRO A 291 2.30 6.48 46.91
N ALA A 292 2.75 6.75 48.14
CA ALA A 292 3.74 7.77 48.38
C ALA A 292 4.96 7.42 47.53
N ARG A 293 5.29 8.27 46.56
CA ARG A 293 6.63 8.34 45.99
C ARG A 293 7.60 8.56 47.16
N SER A 294 8.23 7.49 47.63
CA SER A 294 9.43 7.57 48.43
C SER A 294 10.62 7.28 47.52
N SER A 295 11.38 8.34 47.27
CA SER A 295 12.81 8.25 47.08
C SER A 295 13.44 7.56 48.29
N SER A 296 14.09 6.40 48.11
CA SER A 296 15.46 6.13 48.59
C SER A 296 15.84 4.67 48.43
N ARG A 297 16.92 4.44 47.66
CA ARG A 297 18.07 3.55 47.94
C ARG A 297 17.91 2.67 49.21
N SER A 298 18.13 1.35 49.20
CA SER A 298 19.39 0.68 48.84
C SER A 298 19.33 -0.83 49.14
N ARG A 299 20.12 -1.61 48.36
CA ARG A 299 20.80 -2.90 48.66
C ARG A 299 19.94 -4.10 49.14
N TRP A 300 20.10 -5.34 48.66
CA TRP A 300 21.32 -6.14 48.53
C TRP A 300 21.15 -7.29 47.51
N ALA A 301 22.23 -7.56 46.76
CA ALA A 301 22.83 -8.87 46.39
C ALA A 301 21.93 -10.08 46.05
N SER A 302 22.15 -10.86 44.99
CA SER A 302 23.45 -11.42 44.58
C SER A 302 23.38 -12.16 43.21
N ARG A 303 24.57 -12.28 42.58
CA ARG A 303 25.00 -13.25 41.53
C ARG A 303 24.31 -13.16 40.15
N SER A 304 24.99 -13.11 39.00
CA SER A 304 26.39 -13.38 38.67
C SER A 304 26.74 -12.90 37.25
N ARG A 305 28.02 -12.51 37.01
CA ARG A 305 28.85 -12.64 35.77
C ARG A 305 28.28 -12.00 34.48
N ARG A 306 28.98 -11.22 33.65
CA ARG A 306 30.41 -11.01 33.31
C ARG A 306 30.47 -9.74 32.43
N ARG A 307 31.61 -9.00 32.49
CA ARG A 307 32.38 -8.31 31.41
C ARG A 307 31.58 -7.62 30.27
N SER A 308 31.84 -6.40 29.79
CA SER A 308 33.04 -5.55 29.74
C SER A 308 32.67 -4.32 28.88
N THR A 309 33.25 -3.14 29.18
CA THR A 309 33.68 -2.07 28.23
C THR A 309 32.66 -1.47 27.23
N ALA A 310 32.61 -0.18 26.88
CA ALA A 310 33.25 1.08 27.27
C ALA A 310 32.58 2.19 26.41
N ARG A 311 32.64 3.44 26.90
CA ARG A 311 32.61 4.73 26.16
C ARG A 311 31.37 5.14 25.37
N TRP A 312 30.69 6.15 25.92
CA TRP A 312 30.12 7.28 25.18
C TRP A 312 30.96 8.54 25.45
N PRO A 313 31.31 9.38 24.46
CA PRO A 313 31.91 10.67 24.74
C PRO A 313 30.85 11.79 24.79
N ARG A 314 31.02 12.65 25.79
CA ARG A 314 30.49 14.03 25.82
C ARG A 314 31.32 14.91 24.90
N SER A 315 30.70 15.92 24.30
CA SER A 315 31.29 17.26 24.19
C SER A 315 30.20 18.30 23.87
N SER A 316 30.52 19.52 24.28
CA SER A 316 29.70 20.65 24.69
C SER A 316 29.57 21.71 23.55
N PRO A 317 28.89 22.87 23.78
CA PRO A 317 28.17 23.64 22.77
C PRO A 317 28.98 24.76 22.12
N THR A 318 28.48 25.37 21.04
CA THR A 318 28.80 26.77 20.65
C THR A 318 27.92 27.33 19.53
N SER A 319 27.74 28.65 19.59
CA SER A 319 27.37 29.60 18.53
C SER A 319 25.89 29.99 18.32
N THR A 320 25.54 31.00 19.10
CA THR A 320 24.67 32.14 18.78
C THR A 320 25.16 32.88 17.53
N ARG A 321 24.27 33.22 16.58
CA ARG A 321 24.39 34.43 15.73
C ARG A 321 23.02 35.02 15.41
N CYS A 322 22.91 36.31 15.65
CA CYS A 322 21.85 37.24 15.27
C CYS A 322 22.03 37.75 13.84
N ALA A 323 20.94 38.11 13.17
CA ALA A 323 20.76 39.29 12.27
C ALA A 323 19.32 39.27 11.71
N ALA A 324 18.42 40.17 12.14
CA ALA A 324 18.08 41.49 11.57
C ALA A 324 17.19 41.40 10.29
N TRP A 325 15.88 41.66 10.37
CA TRP A 325 15.15 42.93 10.18
C TRP A 325 15.27 43.62 8.79
N ARG A 326 14.16 43.62 8.03
CA ARG A 326 13.63 44.72 7.18
C ARG A 326 12.20 44.34 6.73
N ARG A 327 11.15 44.92 7.31
CA ARG A 327 10.34 46.07 6.84
C ARG A 327 9.89 46.01 5.38
N GLY A 328 8.59 45.81 5.17
CA GLY A 328 7.86 46.13 3.94
C GLY A 328 6.36 46.28 4.27
N ARG A 329 5.87 47.52 4.23
CA ARG A 329 4.48 47.92 4.49
C ARG A 329 3.61 47.71 3.24
N ALA A 330 2.35 47.31 3.42
CA ALA A 330 1.15 47.73 2.65
C ALA A 330 -0.07 47.06 3.31
N ALA A 331 -0.87 47.79 4.10
CA ALA A 331 -2.07 48.51 3.66
C ALA A 331 -3.24 47.58 3.27
N SER A 332 -4.21 47.52 4.19
CA SER A 332 -5.60 47.01 4.13
C SER A 332 -6.44 47.70 3.03
N PRO A 333 -7.73 47.35 2.74
CA PRO A 333 -8.79 46.87 3.67
C PRO A 333 -9.67 45.71 3.17
N TRP A 334 -10.11 44.80 4.04
CA TRP A 334 -11.45 44.80 4.66
C TRP A 334 -12.61 45.21 3.73
N ARG A 335 -13.44 44.24 3.34
CA ARG A 335 -14.81 44.44 2.82
C ARG A 335 -15.82 43.74 3.76
N PRO A 336 -16.96 44.38 4.10
CA PRO A 336 -17.95 43.86 5.04
C PRO A 336 -18.94 42.85 4.39
N PRO A 337 -19.75 42.13 5.19
CA PRO A 337 -20.66 41.10 4.69
C PRO A 337 -21.95 41.72 4.10
N ARG A 338 -22.51 41.09 3.07
CA ARG A 338 -23.86 41.38 2.58
C ARG A 338 -24.86 40.40 3.20
N SER A 339 -25.83 40.93 3.94
CA SER A 339 -27.05 40.26 4.40
C SER A 339 -28.17 40.40 3.35
N PRO A 340 -29.28 39.63 3.45
CA PRO A 340 -30.17 39.29 2.33
C PRO A 340 -31.41 40.18 2.19
N PRO A 341 -32.16 40.04 1.08
CA PRO A 341 -33.63 40.14 1.10
C PRO A 341 -34.21 38.79 0.63
N GLY A 342 -35.16 38.13 1.31
CA GLY A 342 -36.52 38.57 1.61
C GLY A 342 -37.52 37.61 0.91
N PRO A 343 -38.70 37.31 1.48
CA PRO A 343 -39.44 36.06 1.23
C PRO A 343 -40.52 36.19 0.14
N ARG A 344 -40.77 35.12 -0.64
CA ARG A 344 -42.01 34.91 -1.41
C ARG A 344 -42.33 33.41 -1.46
N ARG A 345 -43.27 32.97 -0.59
CA ARG A 345 -44.66 32.59 -0.90
C ARG A 345 -44.78 31.36 -1.82
N ALA A 346 -45.17 30.24 -1.20
CA ALA A 346 -45.96 29.18 -1.83
C ALA A 346 -47.30 29.74 -2.33
N PRO A 347 -47.89 29.15 -3.38
CA PRO A 347 -48.92 28.11 -3.21
C PRO A 347 -48.66 26.96 -4.23
N SER A 348 -49.29 25.80 -4.31
CA SER A 348 -50.51 25.18 -3.78
C SER A 348 -50.43 23.71 -4.24
N ARG A 349 -50.85 22.76 -3.39
CA ARG A 349 -51.19 21.39 -3.83
C ARG A 349 -52.49 21.42 -4.65
N PRO A 350 -52.72 20.40 -5.49
CA PRO A 350 -53.71 19.36 -5.14
C PRO A 350 -53.09 17.96 -5.29
N ALA A 351 -53.24 17.03 -4.34
CA ALA A 351 -54.42 16.22 -4.05
C ALA A 351 -54.75 15.19 -5.16
N SER A 352 -54.21 13.97 -4.99
CA SER A 352 -54.84 12.68 -5.37
C SER A 352 -54.13 11.59 -4.54
N SER A 353 -54.75 10.98 -3.51
CA SER A 353 -55.48 9.69 -3.60
C SER A 353 -54.86 8.78 -4.66
N SER A 354 -54.20 7.66 -4.39
CA SER A 354 -54.57 6.43 -3.68
C SER A 354 -53.41 5.47 -4.03
N CYS A 355 -52.84 4.64 -3.18
CA CYS A 355 -53.39 3.38 -2.71
C CYS A 355 -52.31 2.73 -1.84
N ARG A 356 -52.73 2.13 -0.74
CA ARG A 356 -51.93 1.23 0.08
C ARG A 356 -51.56 0.01 -0.76
N PHE A 357 -50.30 -0.41 -0.76
CA PHE A 357 -50.01 -1.83 -0.82
C PHE A 357 -48.93 -2.19 0.19
N ARG A 358 -49.42 -2.92 1.19
CA ARG A 358 -48.71 -3.58 2.26
C ARG A 358 -48.25 -4.91 1.69
N TRP A 359 -46.95 -5.14 1.56
CA TRP A 359 -46.41 -6.49 1.44
C TRP A 359 -45.53 -6.77 2.66
N SER A 360 -46.15 -7.51 3.56
CA SER A 360 -45.55 -8.31 4.60
C SER A 360 -44.58 -9.33 4.00
N ARG A 361 -43.52 -9.61 4.78
CA ARG A 361 -42.91 -10.92 5.09
C ARG A 361 -43.01 -11.98 4.00
N TRP A 362 -41.88 -12.53 3.56
CA TRP A 362 -41.60 -13.98 3.50
C TRP A 362 -40.13 -14.16 3.06
N TRP A 363 -39.39 -14.97 3.84
CA TRP A 363 -38.01 -15.47 3.71
C TRP A 363 -36.83 -14.50 3.91
#